data_AF-A0A4V1V3R9-F1
#
_entry.id   AF-A0A4V1V3R9-F1
#
_cell.length_a   1.000
_cell.length_b   1.000
_cell.length_c   1.000
_cell.angle_alpha   90.00
_cell.angle_beta   90.00
_cell.angle_gamma   90.00
#
_symmetry.space_group_name_H-M   'P 1'
#
loop_
_entity.id
_entity.type
_entity.pdbx_description
1 polymer ?
#
loop_
_entity_poly.entity_id
_entity_poly.type
_entity_poly.pdbx_seq_one_letter_code
_entity_poly.pdbx_strand_id
1 'polypeptide(L)'
;MRPMSMGRRLRGIFGRDWKIAYLFVLPMVVLMAGLIFWPFISAIMMSTTTFNFQTGDTMQVGLRNYQRLYTNSDYLLSLSNTINFTFWSLAIKFVTGMTIAMILHSKLPWRNLMSAIMLLPWIVPEIVTALAWKSIYDPPFGGLNPILQGMGVIDRPLGWLSDSNLALGSVIAVNVWKGIPFFTLLLLAGLKAIDTELYES
;
A
#
# COMPACT_ATOMS: atom_id res chain seq x y z
N MET A 1 47.00 11.74 -28.16
CA MET A 1 45.70 11.06 -27.93
C MET A 1 44.59 11.85 -28.63
N ARG A 2 43.89 11.27 -29.61
CA ARG A 2 42.80 11.96 -30.34
C ARG A 2 41.50 11.95 -29.50
N PRO A 3 40.77 13.07 -29.37
CA PRO A 3 39.54 13.10 -28.60
C PRO A 3 38.48 12.22 -29.27
N MET A 4 37.90 11.28 -28.51
CA MET A 4 36.79 10.46 -28.98
C MET A 4 35.57 11.33 -29.26
N SER A 5 35.05 11.28 -30.50
CA SER A 5 33.81 11.97 -30.89
C SER A 5 32.64 11.53 -29.98
N MET A 6 31.82 12.48 -29.53
CA MET A 6 30.65 12.28 -28.65
C MET A 6 29.78 11.08 -29.05
N GLY A 7 29.60 10.84 -30.35
CA GLY A 7 28.82 9.73 -30.90
C GLY A 7 29.40 8.32 -30.71
N ARG A 8 30.70 8.17 -30.41
CA ARG A 8 31.31 6.87 -30.02
C ARG A 8 31.15 6.60 -28.52
N ARG A 9 31.17 7.64 -27.69
CA ARG A 9 30.93 7.53 -26.24
C ARG A 9 29.48 7.14 -25.92
N LEU A 10 28.51 7.76 -26.60
CA LEU A 10 27.08 7.44 -26.41
C LEU A 10 26.73 6.01 -26.86
N ARG A 11 27.35 5.49 -27.93
CA ARG A 11 27.15 4.10 -28.37
C ARG A 11 27.70 3.05 -27.41
N GLY A 12 28.74 3.39 -26.64
CA GLY A 12 29.30 2.50 -25.61
C GLY A 12 28.39 2.35 -24.38
N ILE A 13 27.56 3.36 -24.08
CA ILE A 13 26.67 3.38 -22.91
C ILE A 13 25.24 2.96 -23.27
N PHE A 14 24.70 3.43 -24.40
CA PHE A 14 23.29 3.24 -24.78
C PHE A 14 23.07 2.19 -25.89
N GLY A 15 24.13 1.49 -26.30
CA GLY A 15 24.06 0.47 -27.35
C GLY A 15 23.96 1.05 -28.77
N ARG A 16 23.94 0.14 -29.75
CA ARG A 16 23.99 0.49 -31.19
C ARG A 16 22.71 1.18 -31.67
N ASP A 17 21.56 0.84 -31.07
CA ASP A 17 20.22 1.22 -31.54
C ASP A 17 19.56 2.32 -30.69
N TRP A 18 20.35 3.08 -29.90
CA TRP A 18 19.85 4.09 -28.97
C TRP A 18 18.88 5.10 -29.60
N LYS A 19 19.08 5.50 -30.86
CA LYS A 19 18.18 6.45 -31.55
C LYS A 19 16.77 5.91 -31.71
N ILE A 20 16.64 4.62 -31.99
CA ILE A 20 15.36 3.94 -32.18
C ILE A 20 14.70 3.73 -30.80
N ALA A 21 15.50 3.33 -29.79
CA ALA A 21 15.02 3.22 -28.42
C ALA A 21 14.45 4.54 -27.88
N TYR A 22 15.11 5.67 -28.16
CA TYR A 22 14.59 6.99 -27.77
C TYR A 22 13.25 7.30 -28.42
N LEU A 23 13.05 6.99 -29.71
CA LEU A 23 11.77 7.24 -30.38
C LEU A 23 10.62 6.44 -29.74
N PHE A 24 10.87 5.19 -29.29
CA PHE A 24 9.87 4.36 -28.62
C PHE A 24 9.62 4.76 -27.17
N VAL A 25 10.64 5.21 -26.45
CA VAL A 25 10.53 5.60 -25.03
C VAL A 25 10.02 7.03 -24.86
N LEU A 26 10.24 7.92 -25.84
CA LEU A 26 9.92 9.34 -25.74
C LEU A 26 8.44 9.63 -25.47
N PRO A 27 7.44 8.98 -26.10
CA PRO A 27 6.03 9.19 -25.77
C PRO A 27 5.71 8.88 -24.29
N MET A 28 6.28 7.79 -23.76
CA MET A 28 6.12 7.41 -22.36
C MET A 28 6.75 8.45 -21.43
N VAL A 29 7.98 8.89 -21.73
CA VAL A 29 8.69 9.90 -20.93
C VAL A 29 7.96 11.23 -20.94
N VAL A 30 7.45 11.68 -22.09
CA VAL A 30 6.68 12.93 -22.19
C VAL A 30 5.42 12.84 -21.33
N LEU A 31 4.68 11.73 -21.40
CA LEU A 31 3.49 11.51 -20.58
C LEU A 31 3.83 11.48 -19.09
N MET A 32 4.88 10.76 -18.68
CA MET A 32 5.33 10.73 -17.28
C MET A 32 5.78 12.11 -16.79
N ALA A 33 6.51 12.86 -17.62
CA ALA A 33 6.96 14.20 -17.27
C ALA A 33 5.78 15.16 -17.07
N GLY A 34 4.78 15.14 -17.96
CA GLY A 34 3.61 16.01 -17.88
C GLY A 34 2.62 15.61 -16.79
N LEU A 35 2.35 14.31 -16.60
CA LEU A 35 1.27 13.83 -15.73
C LEU A 35 1.73 13.48 -14.31
N ILE A 36 3.01 13.19 -14.11
CA ILE A 36 3.55 12.78 -12.80
C ILE A 36 4.57 13.80 -12.31
N PHE A 37 5.58 14.11 -13.12
CA PHE A 37 6.70 14.94 -12.67
C PHE A 37 6.28 16.41 -12.47
N TRP A 38 5.50 16.96 -13.40
CA TRP A 38 4.99 18.32 -13.29
C TRP A 38 4.13 18.56 -12.02
N PRO A 39 3.09 17.76 -11.71
CA PRO A 39 2.32 17.96 -10.48
C PRO A 39 3.15 17.69 -9.23
N PHE A 40 4.14 16.79 -9.27
CA PHE A 40 5.06 16.57 -8.15
C PHE A 40 5.88 17.82 -7.82
N ILE A 41 6.51 18.44 -8.82
CA ILE A 41 7.24 19.70 -8.62
C ILE A 41 6.30 20.82 -8.16
N SER A 42 5.11 20.90 -8.75
CA SER A 42 4.08 21.87 -8.35
C SER A 42 3.67 21.69 -6.89
N ALA A 43 3.52 20.45 -6.42
CA ALA A 43 3.21 20.16 -5.02
C ALA A 43 4.34 20.57 -4.06
N ILE A 44 5.61 20.39 -4.45
CA ILE A 44 6.77 20.87 -3.69
C ILE A 44 6.79 22.39 -3.62
N MET A 45 6.52 23.08 -4.74
CA MET A 45 6.44 24.54 -4.72
C MET A 45 5.28 25.01 -3.83
N MET A 46 4.12 24.37 -3.96
CA MET A 46 2.91 24.68 -3.19
C MET A 46 3.09 24.44 -1.69
N SER A 47 3.88 23.43 -1.27
CA SER A 47 4.13 23.16 0.15
C SER A 47 4.83 24.31 0.89
N THR A 48 5.53 25.18 0.15
CA THR A 48 6.19 26.38 0.68
C THR A 48 5.29 27.61 0.71
N THR A 49 4.05 27.47 0.25
CA THR A 49 3.04 28.52 0.22
C THR A 49 1.90 28.22 1.19
N THR A 50 1.18 29.25 1.63
CA THR A 50 -0.08 29.11 2.34
C THR A 50 -1.17 29.76 1.52
N PHE A 51 -2.30 29.08 1.39
CA PHE A 51 -3.49 29.60 0.72
C PHE A 51 -4.50 30.06 1.77
N ASN A 52 -4.95 31.31 1.69
CA ASN A 52 -6.02 31.80 2.54
C ASN A 52 -7.36 31.65 1.80
N PHE A 53 -8.18 30.69 2.23
CA PHE A 53 -9.50 30.45 1.64
C PHE A 53 -10.48 31.64 1.77
N GLN A 54 -10.25 32.56 2.69
CA GLN A 54 -11.12 33.72 2.91
C GLN A 54 -10.77 34.92 2.01
N THR A 55 -9.47 35.15 1.75
CA THR A 55 -9.02 36.29 0.92
C THR A 55 -8.65 35.88 -0.51
N GLY A 56 -8.46 34.58 -0.77
CA GLY A 56 -7.97 34.08 -2.05
C GLY A 56 -6.48 34.27 -2.27
N ASP A 57 -5.76 34.84 -1.29
CA ASP A 57 -4.33 35.14 -1.42
C ASP A 57 -3.46 33.91 -1.18
N THR A 58 -2.39 33.82 -1.98
CA THR A 58 -1.27 32.89 -1.76
C THR A 58 -0.09 33.66 -1.19
N MET A 59 0.40 33.24 -0.02
CA MET A 59 1.60 33.82 0.60
C MET A 59 2.73 32.80 0.62
N GLN A 60 3.93 33.21 0.26
CA GLN A 60 5.13 32.38 0.43
C GLN A 60 5.53 32.36 1.91
N VAL A 61 5.51 31.19 2.52
CA VAL A 61 5.84 30.98 3.94
C VAL A 61 7.11 30.13 4.13
N GLY A 62 7.74 29.71 3.04
CA GLY A 62 8.95 28.89 3.07
C GLY A 62 8.72 27.59 3.83
N LEU A 63 9.59 27.28 4.80
CA LEU A 63 9.50 26.04 5.58
C LEU A 63 8.60 26.12 6.83
N ARG A 64 7.91 27.25 7.05
CA ARG A 64 7.06 27.44 8.25
C ARG A 64 5.93 26.41 8.34
N ASN A 65 5.42 25.94 7.20
CA ASN A 65 4.42 24.87 7.17
C ASN A 65 4.95 23.60 7.85
N TYR A 66 6.19 23.20 7.55
CA TYR A 66 6.84 22.03 8.15
C TYR A 66 7.12 22.22 9.65
N GLN A 67 7.56 23.41 10.07
CA GLN A 67 7.78 23.71 11.49
C GLN A 67 6.51 23.55 12.31
N ARG A 68 5.36 24.01 11.77
CA ARG A 68 4.06 23.88 12.43
C ARG A 68 3.62 22.42 12.62
N LEU A 69 4.05 21.51 11.75
CA LEU A 69 3.70 20.08 11.87
C LEU A 69 4.22 19.46 13.16
N TYR A 70 5.42 19.86 13.62
CA TYR A 70 6.01 19.30 14.84
C TYR A 70 5.25 19.66 16.12
N THR A 71 4.45 20.73 16.10
CA THR A 71 3.67 21.18 17.25
C THR A 71 2.17 20.94 17.10
N ASN A 72 1.72 20.43 15.95
CA ASN A 72 0.32 20.20 15.67
C ASN A 72 -0.10 18.81 16.19
N SER A 73 -0.96 18.78 17.20
CA SER A 73 -1.44 17.55 17.84
C SER A 73 -2.16 16.60 16.87
N ASP A 74 -2.95 17.15 15.95
CA ASP A 74 -3.74 16.36 15.01
C ASP A 74 -2.86 15.70 13.96
N TYR A 75 -1.80 16.41 13.52
CA TYR A 75 -0.78 15.85 12.63
C TYR A 75 -0.01 14.74 13.33
N LEU A 76 0.46 14.95 14.56
CA LEU A 76 1.22 13.94 15.30
C LEU A 76 0.37 12.69 15.59
N LEU A 77 -0.91 12.88 15.92
CA LEU A 77 -1.86 11.78 16.10
C LEU A 77 -2.08 11.02 14.79
N SER A 78 -2.30 11.73 13.68
CA SER A 78 -2.49 11.11 12.36
C SER A 78 -1.23 10.36 11.89
N LEU A 79 -0.05 10.92 12.15
CA LEU A 79 1.23 10.28 11.88
C LEU A 79 1.41 9.00 12.70
N SER A 80 1.15 9.05 14.00
CA SER A 80 1.19 7.89 14.89
C SER A 80 0.22 6.80 14.44
N ASN A 81 -1.03 7.18 14.12
CA ASN A 81 -2.04 6.25 13.60
C ASN A 81 -1.60 5.62 12.29
N THR A 82 -0.99 6.38 11.37
CA THR A 82 -0.49 5.88 10.09
C THR A 82 0.66 4.90 10.27
N ILE A 83 1.59 5.19 11.18
CA ILE A 83 2.70 4.30 11.52
C ILE A 83 2.17 3.02 12.14
N ASN A 84 1.29 3.11 13.14
CA ASN A 84 0.68 1.95 13.80
C ASN A 84 -0.13 1.10 12.81
N PHE A 85 -0.95 1.74 11.99
CA PHE A 85 -1.72 1.09 10.93
C PHE A 85 -0.80 0.31 9.98
N THR A 86 0.23 0.97 9.47
CA THR A 86 1.17 0.38 8.50
C THR A 86 1.95 -0.77 9.13
N PHE A 87 2.57 -0.54 10.29
CA PHE A 87 3.39 -1.53 10.97
C PHE A 87 2.59 -2.80 11.27
N TRP A 88 1.44 -2.69 11.95
CA TRP A 88 0.64 -3.85 12.33
C TRP A 88 0.02 -4.54 11.11
N SER A 89 -0.46 -3.78 10.13
CA SER A 89 -1.01 -4.37 8.90
C SER A 89 0.05 -5.17 8.14
N LEU A 90 1.26 -4.62 7.97
CA LEU A 90 2.34 -5.31 7.27
C LEU A 90 2.85 -6.50 8.07
N ALA A 91 3.10 -6.35 9.37
CA ALA A 91 3.61 -7.42 10.23
C ALA A 91 2.67 -8.63 10.23
N ILE A 92 1.37 -8.40 10.45
CA ILE A 92 0.38 -9.49 10.49
C ILE A 92 0.26 -10.16 9.13
N LYS A 93 0.15 -9.38 8.04
CA LYS A 93 0.08 -9.93 6.67
C LYS A 93 1.32 -10.73 6.29
N PHE A 94 2.50 -10.26 6.69
CA PHE A 94 3.75 -10.96 6.42
C PHE A 94 3.80 -12.29 7.16
N VAL A 95 3.55 -12.31 8.48
CA VAL A 95 3.59 -13.54 9.29
C VAL A 95 2.55 -14.55 8.82
N THR A 96 1.30 -14.11 8.66
CA THR A 96 0.20 -14.98 8.20
C THR A 96 0.43 -15.44 6.75
N GLY A 97 0.80 -14.53 5.86
CA GLY A 97 1.09 -14.84 4.46
C GLY A 97 2.27 -15.80 4.29
N MET A 98 3.34 -15.62 5.07
CA MET A 98 4.49 -16.53 5.09
C MET A 98 4.08 -17.92 5.56
N THR A 99 3.30 -18.00 6.65
CA THR A 99 2.81 -19.28 7.19
C THR A 99 2.00 -20.03 6.14
N ILE A 100 1.04 -19.36 5.49
CA ILE A 100 0.21 -19.97 4.45
C ILE A 100 1.06 -20.31 3.21
N ALA A 101 2.01 -19.46 2.83
CA ALA A 101 2.91 -19.73 1.70
C ALA A 101 3.74 -20.98 1.94
N MET A 102 4.30 -21.18 3.13
CA MET A 102 5.05 -22.38 3.48
C MET A 102 4.17 -23.64 3.42
N ILE A 103 2.93 -23.56 3.91
CA ILE A 103 1.96 -24.65 3.80
C ILE A 103 1.71 -24.97 2.33
N LEU A 104 1.42 -23.97 1.49
CA LEU A 104 1.17 -24.14 0.06
C LEU A 104 2.43 -24.54 -0.74
N HIS A 105 3.62 -24.30 -0.21
CA HIS A 105 4.87 -24.73 -0.83
C HIS A 105 5.06 -26.25 -0.72
N SER A 106 4.45 -26.89 0.29
CA SER A 106 4.47 -28.35 0.44
C SER A 106 3.67 -29.08 -0.65
N LYS A 107 3.85 -30.41 -0.75
CA LYS A 107 3.17 -31.29 -1.73
C LYS A 107 1.68 -31.50 -1.40
N LEU A 108 0.89 -30.44 -1.39
CA LEU A 108 -0.56 -30.47 -1.15
C LEU A 108 -1.33 -30.85 -2.43
N PRO A 109 -2.24 -31.85 -2.37
CA PRO A 109 -2.98 -32.33 -3.54
C PRO A 109 -3.96 -31.30 -4.14
N TRP A 110 -4.32 -30.23 -3.42
CA TRP A 110 -5.28 -29.20 -3.86
C TRP A 110 -4.72 -27.78 -3.89
N ARG A 111 -3.39 -27.63 -3.90
CA ARG A 111 -2.71 -26.34 -3.78
C ARG A 111 -3.24 -25.27 -4.74
N ASN A 112 -3.45 -25.61 -6.01
CA ASN A 112 -3.90 -24.65 -7.03
C ASN A 112 -5.32 -24.14 -6.76
N LEU A 113 -6.22 -25.03 -6.33
CA LEU A 113 -7.58 -24.65 -5.96
C LEU A 113 -7.59 -23.79 -4.70
N MET A 114 -6.82 -24.15 -3.67
CA MET A 114 -6.69 -23.36 -2.45
C MET A 114 -6.14 -21.96 -2.76
N SER A 115 -5.12 -21.87 -3.62
CA SER A 115 -4.54 -20.59 -4.06
C SER A 115 -5.57 -19.73 -4.81
N ALA A 116 -6.40 -20.34 -5.66
CA ALA A 116 -7.46 -19.64 -6.39
C ALA A 116 -8.58 -19.12 -5.45
N ILE A 117 -9.04 -19.93 -4.49
CA ILE A 117 -10.06 -19.53 -3.52
C ILE A 117 -9.53 -18.40 -2.62
N MET A 118 -8.27 -18.51 -2.18
CA MET A 118 -7.64 -17.49 -1.35
C MET A 118 -7.58 -16.13 -2.05
N LEU A 119 -7.52 -16.06 -3.39
CA LEU A 119 -7.47 -14.79 -4.12
C LEU A 119 -8.78 -13.99 -4.10
N LEU A 120 -9.90 -14.62 -3.78
CA LEU A 120 -11.22 -13.99 -3.88
C LEU A 120 -11.31 -12.64 -3.13
N PRO A 121 -10.86 -12.50 -1.87
CA PRO A 121 -10.92 -11.22 -1.15
C PRO A 121 -10.08 -10.11 -1.79
N TRP A 122 -8.98 -10.47 -2.46
CA TRP A 122 -8.07 -9.51 -3.08
C TRP A 122 -8.66 -8.88 -4.35
N ILE A 123 -9.43 -9.65 -5.12
CA ILE A 123 -10.05 -9.19 -6.38
C ILE A 123 -11.20 -8.20 -6.13
N VAL A 124 -11.85 -8.27 -4.96
CA VAL A 124 -12.96 -7.37 -4.61
C VAL A 124 -12.46 -5.91 -4.64
N PRO A 125 -13.20 -4.95 -5.22
CA PRO A 125 -12.82 -3.54 -5.16
C PRO A 125 -12.71 -3.00 -3.72
N GLU A 126 -11.80 -2.06 -3.47
CA GLU A 126 -11.56 -1.48 -2.14
C GLU A 126 -12.83 -0.84 -1.56
N ILE A 127 -13.57 -0.06 -2.37
CA ILE A 127 -14.80 0.59 -1.91
C ILE A 127 -15.90 -0.40 -1.54
N VAL A 128 -16.02 -1.52 -2.27
CA VAL A 128 -16.98 -2.58 -1.97
C VAL A 128 -16.61 -3.27 -0.65
N THR A 129 -15.31 -3.53 -0.46
CA THR A 129 -14.79 -4.09 0.80
C THR A 129 -15.11 -3.16 1.98
N ALA A 130 -14.83 -1.86 1.83
CA ALA A 130 -15.07 -0.87 2.87
C ALA A 130 -16.57 -0.76 3.25
N LEU A 131 -17.46 -0.74 2.25
CA LEU A 131 -18.90 -0.67 2.50
C LEU A 131 -19.44 -1.96 3.14
N ALA A 132 -19.02 -3.13 2.67
CA ALA A 132 -19.43 -4.41 3.24
C ALA A 132 -19.00 -4.53 4.71
N TRP A 133 -17.74 -4.22 5.01
CA TRP A 133 -17.25 -4.25 6.39
C TRP A 133 -17.85 -3.16 7.26
N LYS A 134 -18.14 -1.98 6.72
CA LYS A 134 -18.90 -0.94 7.45
C LYS A 134 -20.28 -1.47 7.87
N SER A 135 -20.98 -2.19 7.00
CA SER A 135 -22.26 -2.82 7.34
C SER A 135 -22.11 -3.95 8.37
N ILE A 136 -21.04 -4.75 8.30
CA ILE A 136 -20.76 -5.81 9.29
C ILE A 136 -20.45 -5.21 10.68
N TYR A 137 -19.75 -4.09 10.72
CA TYR A 137 -19.35 -3.36 11.92
C TYR A 137 -20.42 -2.41 12.46
N ASP A 138 -21.57 -2.29 11.80
CA ASP A 138 -22.65 -1.43 12.25
C ASP A 138 -23.13 -1.88 13.65
N PRO A 139 -23.11 -1.01 14.67
CA PRO A 139 -23.40 -1.46 16.02
C PRO A 139 -24.82 -2.00 16.24
N PRO A 140 -25.90 -1.35 15.73
CA PRO A 140 -27.26 -1.84 15.89
C PRO A 140 -27.70 -2.93 14.89
N PHE A 141 -27.21 -2.92 13.64
CA PHE A 141 -27.70 -3.82 12.58
C PHE A 141 -26.63 -4.74 11.98
N GLY A 142 -25.36 -4.59 12.40
CA GLY A 142 -24.25 -5.37 11.88
C GLY A 142 -24.20 -6.79 12.43
N GLY A 143 -23.67 -7.71 11.63
CA GLY A 143 -23.60 -9.13 12.00
C GLY A 143 -22.57 -9.46 13.08
N LEU A 144 -21.55 -8.62 13.28
CA LEU A 144 -20.44 -8.96 14.19
C LEU A 144 -20.84 -8.91 15.67
N ASN A 145 -21.58 -7.89 16.09
CA ASN A 145 -21.99 -7.73 17.49
C ASN A 145 -22.89 -8.88 17.99
N PRO A 146 -23.98 -9.27 17.29
CA PRO A 146 -24.82 -10.39 17.70
C PRO A 146 -24.06 -11.72 17.78
N ILE A 147 -23.13 -11.97 16.85
CA ILE A 147 -22.29 -13.18 16.86
C ILE A 147 -21.42 -13.21 18.12
N LEU A 148 -20.74 -12.11 18.43
CA LEU A 148 -19.87 -12.04 19.62
C LEU A 148 -20.65 -12.08 20.94
N GLN A 149 -21.85 -11.48 20.99
CA GLN A 149 -22.74 -11.58 22.14
C GLN A 149 -23.26 -13.00 22.33
N GLY A 150 -23.66 -13.68 21.25
CA GLY A 150 -24.12 -15.07 21.30
C GLY A 150 -23.04 -16.05 21.78
N MET A 151 -21.76 -15.74 21.54
CA MET A 151 -20.62 -16.51 22.04
C MET A 151 -20.19 -16.12 23.47
N GLY A 152 -20.82 -15.10 24.08
CA GLY A 152 -20.43 -14.60 25.41
C GLY A 152 -19.09 -13.86 25.44
N VAL A 153 -18.60 -13.37 24.30
CA VAL A 153 -17.31 -12.64 24.22
C VAL A 153 -17.49 -11.18 24.63
N ILE A 154 -18.68 -10.61 24.37
CA ILE A 154 -19.02 -9.22 24.73
C ILE A 154 -20.42 -9.19 25.35
N ASP A 155 -20.62 -8.33 26.35
CA ASP A 155 -21.92 -8.16 26.99
C ASP A 155 -22.81 -7.12 26.27
N ARG A 156 -22.18 -6.15 25.59
CA ARG A 156 -22.86 -5.04 24.92
C ARG A 156 -22.33 -4.81 23.50
N PRO A 157 -23.14 -4.27 22.57
CA PRO A 157 -22.68 -3.94 21.23
C PRO A 157 -21.51 -2.96 21.26
N LEU A 158 -20.47 -3.24 20.49
CA LEU A 158 -19.29 -2.38 20.39
C LEU A 158 -19.39 -1.45 19.18
N GLY A 159 -18.87 -0.23 19.37
CA GLY A 159 -18.76 0.78 18.32
C GLY A 159 -17.48 0.62 17.50
N TRP A 160 -17.34 -0.45 16.72
CA TRP A 160 -16.09 -0.83 16.02
C TRP A 160 -15.40 0.31 15.27
N LEU A 161 -16.18 1.20 14.62
CA LEU A 161 -15.66 2.34 13.86
C LEU A 161 -15.89 3.69 14.56
N SER A 162 -16.74 3.74 15.59
CA SER A 162 -17.11 4.99 16.30
C SER A 162 -16.36 5.17 17.62
N ASP A 163 -15.83 4.09 18.21
CA ASP A 163 -14.98 4.13 19.39
C ASP A 163 -13.51 4.29 18.97
N SER A 164 -12.87 5.36 19.45
CA SER A 164 -11.47 5.68 19.17
C SER A 164 -10.50 4.55 19.52
N ASN A 165 -10.83 3.70 20.50
CA ASN A 165 -9.96 2.59 20.92
C ASN A 165 -10.06 1.38 19.97
N LEU A 166 -11.19 1.21 19.28
CA LEU A 166 -11.47 0.07 18.41
C LEU A 166 -11.31 0.40 16.93
N ALA A 167 -11.46 1.66 16.54
CA ALA A 167 -11.47 2.09 15.14
C ALA A 167 -10.21 1.66 14.39
N LEU A 168 -9.02 1.95 14.94
CA LEU A 168 -7.76 1.62 14.27
C LEU A 168 -7.60 0.10 14.10
N GLY A 169 -7.87 -0.67 15.15
CA GLY A 169 -7.80 -2.14 15.11
C GLY A 169 -8.78 -2.76 14.11
N SER A 170 -10.00 -2.22 14.04
CA SER A 170 -11.02 -2.65 13.09
C SER A 170 -10.59 -2.42 11.65
N VAL A 171 -10.04 -1.25 11.33
CA VAL A 171 -9.54 -0.96 9.98
C VAL A 171 -8.32 -1.84 9.64
N ILE A 172 -7.42 -2.08 10.59
CA ILE A 172 -6.29 -3.02 10.42
C ILE A 172 -6.81 -4.43 10.12
N ALA A 173 -7.81 -4.92 10.85
CA ALA A 173 -8.36 -6.26 10.65
C ALA A 173 -8.90 -6.47 9.23
N VAL A 174 -9.66 -5.49 8.72
CA VAL A 174 -10.16 -5.51 7.33
C VAL A 174 -9.01 -5.46 6.32
N ASN A 175 -8.04 -4.58 6.56
CA ASN A 175 -6.88 -4.41 5.69
C ASN A 175 -6.03 -5.69 5.63
N VAL A 176 -5.84 -6.37 6.77
CA VAL A 176 -5.16 -7.67 6.90
C VAL A 176 -5.93 -8.75 6.15
N TRP A 177 -7.22 -8.94 6.45
CA TRP A 177 -8.07 -9.94 5.80
C TRP A 177 -7.99 -9.85 4.27
N LYS A 178 -8.07 -8.63 3.72
CA LYS A 178 -7.96 -8.39 2.28
C LYS A 178 -6.56 -8.63 1.72
N GLY A 179 -5.52 -8.31 2.49
CA GLY A 179 -4.13 -8.32 2.03
C GLY A 179 -3.43 -9.68 2.12
N ILE A 180 -3.88 -10.58 3.00
CA ILE A 180 -3.30 -11.92 3.18
C ILE A 180 -3.10 -12.67 1.86
N PRO A 181 -4.08 -12.71 0.92
CA PRO A 181 -3.93 -13.46 -0.32
C PRO A 181 -2.75 -13.00 -1.18
N PHE A 182 -2.60 -11.68 -1.35
CA PHE A 182 -1.52 -11.11 -2.14
C PHE A 182 -0.16 -11.39 -1.51
N PHE A 183 -0.02 -11.18 -0.19
CA PHE A 183 1.22 -11.47 0.54
C PHE A 183 1.59 -12.96 0.45
N THR A 184 0.62 -13.84 0.65
CA THR A 184 0.80 -15.30 0.53
C THR A 184 1.37 -15.68 -0.84
N LEU A 185 0.78 -15.18 -1.93
CA LEU A 185 1.22 -15.53 -3.28
C LEU A 185 2.57 -14.93 -3.63
N LEU A 186 2.82 -13.68 -3.22
CA LEU A 186 4.12 -13.03 -3.42
C LEU A 186 5.23 -13.83 -2.74
N LEU A 187 5.03 -14.21 -1.47
CA LEU A 187 5.98 -15.01 -0.71
C LEU A 187 6.12 -16.43 -1.28
N LEU A 188 5.02 -17.04 -1.71
CA LEU A 188 5.03 -18.36 -2.35
C LEU A 188 5.80 -18.37 -3.68
N ALA A 189 5.67 -17.32 -4.48
CA ALA A 189 6.44 -17.14 -5.70
C ALA A 189 7.93 -16.95 -5.40
N GLY A 190 8.25 -16.18 -4.35
CA GLY A 190 9.62 -16.04 -3.84
C GLY A 190 10.23 -17.36 -3.39
N LEU A 191 9.50 -18.16 -2.60
CA LEU A 191 9.94 -19.50 -2.16
C LEU A 191 10.21 -20.44 -3.34
N LYS A 192 9.37 -20.39 -4.37
CA LYS A 192 9.52 -21.20 -5.59
C LYS A 192 10.69 -20.79 -6.48
N ALA A 193 11.16 -19.56 -6.37
CA ALA A 193 12.27 -19.04 -7.18
C ALA A 193 13.64 -19.45 -6.63
N ILE A 194 13.71 -19.97 -5.39
CA ILE A 194 14.93 -20.48 -4.78
C ILE A 194 15.24 -21.85 -5.40
N ASP A 195 16.48 -22.04 -5.82
CA ASP A 195 16.96 -23.28 -6.43
C ASP A 195 16.84 -24.46 -5.45
N THR A 196 16.26 -25.57 -5.91
CA THR A 196 16.06 -26.78 -5.13
C THR A 196 17.36 -27.46 -4.74
N GLU A 197 18.47 -27.21 -5.44
CA GLU A 197 19.80 -27.77 -5.12
C GLU A 197 20.31 -27.34 -3.73
N LEU A 198 19.88 -26.17 -3.22
CA LEU A 198 20.28 -25.68 -1.89
C LEU A 198 19.58 -26.40 -0.72
N TYR A 199 18.48 -27.13 -0.99
CA TYR A 199 17.74 -27.87 0.04
C TYR A 199 18.20 -29.34 0.16
N GLU A 200 18.95 -29.84 -0.81
CA GLU A 200 19.44 -31.24 -0.86
C GLU A 200 20.91 -31.38 -0.41
N SER A 201 21.50 -30.33 0.16
CA SER A 201 22.83 -30.34 0.79
C SER A 201 22.79 -30.82 2.24
#